data_AF-A0A142LVR0-F1
#
_entry.id   AF-A0A142LVR0-F1
#
_cell.length_a   1.000
_cell.length_b   1.000
_cell.length_c   1.000
_cell.angle_alpha   90.00
_cell.angle_beta   90.00
_cell.angle_gamma   90.00
#
_symmetry.space_group_name_H-M   'P 1'
#
loop_
_entity.id
_entity.type
_entity.pdbx_description
1 polymer ?
#
loop_
_entity_poly.entity_id
_entity_poly.type
_entity_poly.pdbx_seq_one_letter_code
_entity_poly.pdbx_strand_id
1 'polypeptide(L)'
;MQIPTPLYLSLLLLLTMSGQARGQFPRQCATVESLRSGMCCPDYFPVFGPGTDRCGVSTGRGRCVQVTVDSRPHGPQYIHDGRDDREQWPIRFFNQTCRCNGNFSGYNCGSCRPGWTGPTCSQQINI
;
A
#
# COMPACT_ATOMS: atom_id res chain seq x y z
N MET A 1 -9.64 35.87 27.87
CA MET A 1 -10.69 35.60 26.86
C MET A 1 -11.12 34.15 27.03
N GLN A 2 -12.31 33.90 27.60
CA GLN A 2 -12.84 32.54 27.80
C GLN A 2 -13.53 32.07 26.51
N ILE A 3 -13.16 30.90 26.03
CA ILE A 3 -13.82 30.26 24.89
C ILE A 3 -15.22 29.80 25.35
N PRO A 4 -16.30 30.09 24.61
CA PRO A 4 -17.64 29.67 24.99
C PRO A 4 -17.74 28.14 25.03
N THR A 5 -18.37 27.60 26.09
CA THR A 5 -18.65 26.16 26.26
C THR A 5 -19.28 25.46 25.04
N PRO A 6 -20.23 26.04 24.27
CA PRO A 6 -20.76 25.37 23.08
C PRO A 6 -19.72 25.20 21.97
N LEU A 7 -18.75 26.11 21.88
CA LEU A 7 -17.65 26.09 20.92
C LEU A 7 -16.65 24.97 21.26
N TYR A 8 -16.45 24.70 22.56
CA TYR A 8 -15.66 23.57 23.02
C TYR A 8 -16.34 22.22 22.73
N LEU A 9 -17.65 22.14 22.94
CA LEU A 9 -18.45 20.93 22.70
C LEU A 9 -18.50 20.57 21.21
N SER A 10 -18.65 21.57 20.34
CA SER A 10 -18.66 21.38 18.89
C SER A 10 -17.29 21.00 18.35
N LEU A 11 -16.19 21.55 18.90
CA LEU A 11 -14.84 21.12 18.56
C LEU A 11 -14.56 19.67 18.96
N LEU A 12 -14.96 19.26 20.16
CA LEU A 12 -14.88 17.87 20.63
C LEU A 12 -15.66 16.91 19.73
N LEU A 13 -16.87 17.30 19.29
CA LEU A 13 -17.69 16.50 18.38
C LEU A 13 -17.05 16.35 16.99
N LEU A 14 -16.43 17.41 16.45
CA LEU A 14 -15.72 17.35 15.17
C LEU A 14 -14.48 16.45 15.26
N LEU A 15 -13.76 16.49 16.39
CA LEU A 15 -12.60 15.63 16.64
C LEU A 15 -12.99 14.15 16.72
N THR A 16 -14.16 13.80 17.26
CA THR A 16 -14.62 12.39 17.33
C THR A 16 -15.17 11.86 15.99
N MET A 17 -15.64 12.73 15.09
CA MET A 17 -16.06 12.35 13.74
C MET A 17 -14.89 12.14 12.76
N SER A 18 -13.66 12.46 13.18
CA SER A 18 -12.45 12.25 12.40
C SER A 18 -11.96 10.80 12.52
N GLY A 19 -12.79 9.83 12.12
CA GLY A 19 -12.45 8.41 12.12
C GLY A 19 -11.31 8.10 11.15
N GLN A 20 -10.34 7.29 11.57
CA GLN A 20 -9.32 6.78 10.65
C GLN A 20 -9.98 5.84 9.64
N ALA A 21 -10.15 6.28 8.40
CA ALA A 21 -10.54 5.41 7.31
C ALA A 21 -9.40 4.39 7.04
N ARG A 22 -9.69 3.10 7.21
CA ARG A 22 -8.80 2.02 6.79
C ARG A 22 -9.13 1.64 5.35
N GLY A 23 -8.12 1.62 4.48
CA GLY A 23 -8.23 1.17 3.11
C GLY A 23 -7.42 -0.10 2.87
N GLN A 24 -7.83 -0.90 1.88
CA GLN A 24 -7.07 -2.09 1.45
C GLN A 24 -5.76 -1.68 0.75
N PHE A 25 -5.83 -0.70 -0.17
CA PHE A 25 -4.66 -0.19 -0.86
C PHE A 25 -3.96 0.91 -0.04
N PRO A 26 -2.62 1.09 -0.19
CA PRO A 26 -1.93 2.23 0.40
C PRO A 26 -2.60 3.54 0.01
N ARG A 27 -2.77 4.48 0.95
CA ARG A 27 -3.42 5.77 0.66
C ARG A 27 -2.77 6.50 -0.52
N GLN A 28 -1.45 6.34 -0.69
CA GLN A 28 -0.68 6.93 -1.79
C GLN A 28 -1.07 6.36 -3.17
N CYS A 29 -1.63 5.14 -3.22
CA CYS A 29 -2.15 4.51 -4.43
C CYS A 29 -3.67 4.72 -4.60
N ALA A 30 -4.39 5.15 -3.55
CA ALA A 30 -5.81 5.48 -3.61
C ALA A 30 -6.04 6.88 -4.21
N THR A 31 -5.39 7.16 -5.34
CA THR A 31 -5.46 8.43 -6.07
C THR A 31 -5.88 8.18 -7.51
N VAL A 32 -6.51 9.19 -8.12
CA VAL A 32 -6.92 9.13 -9.53
C VAL A 32 -5.72 8.86 -10.44
N GLU A 33 -4.56 9.46 -10.15
CA GLU A 33 -3.33 9.26 -10.91
C GLU A 33 -2.83 7.80 -10.86
N SER A 34 -2.79 7.21 -9.67
CA SER A 34 -2.32 5.82 -9.50
C SER A 34 -3.29 4.82 -10.14
N LEU A 35 -4.60 5.01 -9.96
CA LEU A 35 -5.64 4.15 -10.54
C LEU A 35 -5.67 4.25 -12.07
N ARG A 36 -5.46 5.45 -12.64
CA ARG A 36 -5.40 5.62 -14.10
C ARG A 36 -4.13 5.05 -14.71
N SER A 37 -3.00 5.14 -14.01
CA SER A 37 -1.72 4.58 -14.48
C SER A 37 -1.63 3.05 -14.30
N GLY A 38 -2.47 2.46 -13.45
CA GLY A 38 -2.38 1.04 -13.09
C GLY A 38 -1.14 0.70 -12.25
N MET A 39 -0.47 1.70 -11.69
CA MET A 39 0.76 1.54 -10.92
C MET A 39 0.54 1.87 -9.44
N CYS A 40 0.81 0.92 -8.56
CA CYS A 40 0.91 1.16 -7.12
C CYS A 40 2.34 0.89 -6.64
N CYS A 41 3.20 1.89 -6.81
CA CYS A 41 4.60 1.85 -6.38
C CYS A 41 4.98 3.15 -5.64
N PRO A 42 4.60 3.30 -4.37
CA PRO A 42 4.95 4.47 -3.57
C PRO A 42 6.44 4.55 -3.29
N ASP A 43 6.93 5.77 -3.05
CA ASP A 43 8.31 5.97 -2.61
C ASP A 43 8.55 5.42 -1.20
N TYR A 44 9.78 4.98 -0.93
CA TYR A 44 10.24 4.70 0.42
C TYR A 44 10.79 5.97 1.08
N PHE A 45 11.79 6.61 0.47
CA PHE A 45 12.41 7.84 0.98
C PHE A 45 12.80 8.80 -0.17
N PRO A 46 11.86 9.62 -0.67
CA PRO A 46 12.05 10.45 -1.87
C PRO A 46 12.84 11.74 -1.61
N VAL A 47 14.15 11.63 -1.41
CA VAL A 47 15.05 12.78 -1.13
C VAL A 47 15.10 13.76 -2.30
N PHE A 48 15.07 13.25 -3.54
CA PHE A 48 15.23 14.06 -4.75
C PHE A 48 13.88 14.46 -5.39
N GLY A 49 12.77 14.26 -4.66
CA GLY A 49 11.42 14.58 -5.11
C GLY A 49 10.54 13.34 -5.34
N PRO A 50 9.24 13.53 -5.60
CA PRO A 50 8.29 12.43 -5.76
C PRO A 50 8.66 11.50 -6.92
N GLY A 51 8.47 10.20 -6.70
CA GLY A 51 8.74 9.14 -7.67
C GLY A 51 10.22 8.77 -7.84
N THR A 52 11.13 9.40 -7.08
CA THR A 52 12.58 9.15 -7.19
C THR A 52 13.05 7.90 -6.44
N ASP A 53 12.23 7.36 -5.53
CA ASP A 53 12.59 6.20 -4.70
C ASP A 53 11.47 5.17 -4.60
N ARG A 54 10.78 4.93 -5.73
CA ARG A 54 9.69 3.95 -5.81
C ARG A 54 10.19 2.58 -5.38
N CYS A 55 9.51 2.00 -4.39
CA CYS A 55 9.85 0.70 -3.83
C CYS A 55 11.26 0.62 -3.20
N GLY A 56 11.85 1.76 -2.81
CA GLY A 56 13.19 1.81 -2.22
C GLY A 56 14.32 1.44 -3.19
N VAL A 57 14.15 1.76 -4.48
CA VAL A 57 15.13 1.44 -5.52
C VAL A 57 16.51 2.06 -5.25
N SER A 58 16.55 3.25 -4.65
CA SER A 58 17.81 3.96 -4.36
C SER A 58 18.68 3.24 -3.32
N THR A 59 18.07 2.43 -2.46
CA THR A 59 18.75 1.67 -1.41
C THR A 59 18.77 0.16 -1.68
N GLY A 60 18.36 -0.26 -2.89
CA GLY A 60 18.34 -1.66 -3.29
C GLY A 60 17.27 -2.51 -2.59
N ARG A 61 16.28 -1.89 -1.91
CA ARG A 61 15.23 -2.60 -1.17
C ARG A 61 14.23 -3.30 -2.07
N GLY A 62 14.01 -2.78 -3.28
CA GLY A 62 13.05 -3.34 -4.21
C GLY A 62 12.98 -2.53 -5.50
N ARG A 63 12.00 -2.89 -6.33
CA ARG A 63 11.70 -2.20 -7.58
C ARG A 63 10.22 -2.35 -7.94
N CYS A 64 9.71 -1.39 -8.70
CA CYS A 64 8.39 -1.47 -9.30
C CYS A 64 8.42 -2.44 -10.48
N VAL A 65 7.55 -3.45 -10.50
CA VAL A 65 7.51 -4.50 -11.54
C VAL A 65 6.07 -4.85 -11.90
N GLN A 66 5.90 -5.51 -13.04
CA GLN A 66 4.62 -6.12 -13.41
C GLN A 66 4.19 -7.17 -12.39
N VAL A 67 2.90 -7.17 -12.03
CA VAL A 67 2.32 -8.17 -11.15
C VAL A 67 2.21 -9.50 -11.88
N THR A 68 2.58 -10.58 -11.21
CA THR A 68 2.30 -11.94 -11.65
C THR A 68 1.00 -12.41 -11.00
N VAL A 69 0.05 -12.84 -11.81
CA VAL A 69 -1.25 -13.36 -11.35
C VAL A 69 -1.45 -14.79 -11.82
N ASP A 70 -2.30 -15.53 -11.12
CA ASP A 70 -2.71 -16.85 -11.57
C ASP A 70 -3.64 -16.73 -12.78
N SER A 71 -3.32 -17.45 -13.85
CA SER A 71 -4.11 -17.51 -15.09
C SER A 71 -4.68 -18.90 -15.35
N ARG A 72 -4.49 -19.85 -14.42
CA ARG A 72 -5.10 -21.17 -14.50
C ARG A 72 -6.63 -21.05 -14.36
N PRO A 73 -7.40 -21.92 -15.02
CA PRO A 73 -8.86 -21.92 -14.91
C PRO A 73 -9.29 -22.25 -13.47
N HIS A 74 -10.32 -21.56 -12.98
CA HIS A 74 -11.01 -21.94 -11.74
C HIS A 74 -12.12 -22.95 -12.02
N GLY A 75 -12.73 -23.47 -10.95
CA GLY A 75 -13.84 -24.41 -11.07
C GLY A 75 -15.10 -23.78 -11.68
N PRO A 76 -16.02 -24.61 -12.20
CA PRO A 76 -17.23 -24.17 -12.89
C PRO A 76 -18.29 -23.53 -11.96
N GLN A 77 -18.05 -23.48 -10.66
CA GLN A 77 -18.96 -22.89 -9.67
C GLN A 77 -19.09 -21.38 -9.83
N TYR A 78 -18.06 -20.72 -10.36
CA TYR A 78 -18.08 -19.31 -10.69
C TYR A 78 -18.32 -19.14 -12.19
N ILE A 79 -19.47 -18.55 -12.55
CA ILE A 79 -19.96 -18.42 -13.94
C ILE A 79 -19.98 -16.96 -14.43
N HIS A 80 -19.24 -16.08 -13.76
CA HIS A 80 -19.36 -14.63 -13.91
C HIS A 80 -18.06 -13.95 -14.34
N ASP A 81 -17.19 -14.66 -15.04
CA ASP A 81 -15.91 -14.15 -15.55
C ASP A 81 -16.09 -12.78 -16.24
N GLY A 82 -15.22 -11.84 -15.88
CA GLY A 82 -15.27 -10.47 -16.36
C GLY A 82 -16.11 -9.51 -15.52
N ARG A 83 -16.72 -9.95 -14.41
CA ARG A 83 -17.68 -9.13 -13.64
C ARG A 83 -17.22 -8.78 -12.25
N ASP A 84 -16.22 -9.46 -11.70
CA ASP A 84 -15.76 -9.24 -10.34
C ASP A 84 -14.32 -8.70 -10.30
N ASP A 85 -14.13 -7.59 -9.59
CA ASP A 85 -12.84 -6.92 -9.47
C ASP A 85 -11.76 -7.79 -8.78
N ARG A 86 -12.17 -8.89 -8.13
CA ARG A 86 -11.31 -9.85 -7.45
C ARG A 86 -10.74 -10.92 -8.39
N GLU A 87 -11.28 -11.06 -9.58
CA GLU A 87 -10.74 -11.96 -10.60
C GLU A 87 -9.29 -11.58 -10.92
N GLN A 88 -8.40 -12.56 -10.85
CA GLN A 88 -6.96 -12.34 -11.07
C GLN A 88 -6.42 -11.17 -10.26
N TRP A 89 -6.89 -11.02 -9.01
CA TRP A 89 -6.50 -9.93 -8.14
C TRP A 89 -4.96 -9.72 -8.15
N PRO A 90 -4.47 -8.48 -8.31
CA PRO A 90 -5.16 -7.18 -8.25
C PRO A 90 -5.31 -6.45 -9.61
N ILE A 91 -5.21 -7.15 -10.75
CA ILE A 91 -4.98 -6.49 -12.06
C ILE A 91 -6.12 -5.59 -12.56
N ARG A 92 -7.30 -5.70 -11.95
CA ARG A 92 -8.43 -4.79 -12.20
C ARG A 92 -8.13 -3.36 -11.72
N PHE A 93 -7.20 -3.21 -10.78
CA PHE A 93 -6.76 -1.91 -10.25
C PHE A 93 -5.31 -1.59 -10.63
N PHE A 94 -4.39 -2.51 -10.39
CA PHE A 94 -2.96 -2.27 -10.57
C PHE A 94 -2.28 -3.46 -11.25
N ASN A 95 -1.61 -3.20 -12.37
CA ASN A 95 -0.77 -4.18 -13.05
C ASN A 95 0.72 -4.03 -12.67
N GLN A 96 1.10 -2.98 -11.96
CA GLN A 96 2.46 -2.78 -11.44
C GLN A 96 2.47 -2.55 -9.92
N THR A 97 3.31 -3.30 -9.21
CA THR A 97 3.50 -3.16 -7.75
C THR A 97 4.96 -3.33 -7.34
N CYS A 98 5.26 -2.98 -6.08
CA CYS A 98 6.59 -3.16 -5.51
C CYS A 98 6.91 -4.63 -5.27
N ARG A 99 8.04 -5.09 -5.83
CA ARG A 99 8.67 -6.36 -5.46
C ARG A 99 9.94 -6.10 -4.67
N CYS A 100 9.94 -6.54 -3.42
CA CYS A 100 11.04 -6.32 -2.49
C CYS A 100 12.11 -7.41 -2.62
N ASN A 101 13.36 -7.01 -2.41
CA ASN A 101 14.53 -7.89 -2.46
C ASN A 101 14.79 -8.51 -1.08
N GLY A 102 15.30 -9.75 -1.07
CA GLY A 102 15.69 -10.44 0.17
C GLY A 102 14.60 -10.44 1.24
N ASN A 103 14.98 -10.00 2.46
CA ASN A 103 14.10 -9.95 3.62
C ASN A 103 13.32 -8.64 3.77
N PHE A 104 13.39 -7.72 2.80
CA PHE A 104 12.52 -6.55 2.78
C PHE A 104 11.07 -6.94 2.40
N SER A 105 10.11 -6.15 2.87
CA SER A 105 8.67 -6.36 2.69
C SER A 105 7.91 -5.03 2.77
N GLY A 106 6.58 -5.11 2.64
CA GLY A 106 5.67 -3.97 2.73
C GLY A 106 5.41 -3.29 1.38
N TYR A 107 4.43 -2.40 1.36
CA TYR A 107 3.90 -1.80 0.12
C TYR A 107 4.90 -0.94 -0.66
N ASN A 108 5.96 -0.46 0.00
CA ASN A 108 7.06 0.30 -0.60
C ASN A 108 8.45 -0.28 -0.24
N CYS A 109 8.51 -1.54 0.21
CA CYS A 109 9.73 -2.21 0.66
C CYS A 109 10.42 -1.60 1.90
N GLY A 110 9.70 -0.77 2.66
CA GLY A 110 10.20 -0.13 3.88
C GLY A 110 10.15 -0.97 5.16
N SER A 111 9.52 -2.15 5.14
CA SER A 111 9.44 -3.05 6.30
C SER A 111 10.22 -4.35 6.06
N CYS A 112 10.22 -5.23 7.06
CA CYS A 112 10.85 -6.55 6.98
C CYS A 112 9.81 -7.66 6.83
N ARG A 113 10.24 -8.78 6.25
CA ARG A 113 9.45 -10.02 6.24
C ARG A 113 9.20 -10.50 7.67
N PRO A 114 8.10 -11.26 7.91
CA PRO A 114 7.88 -11.91 9.20
C PRO A 114 9.11 -12.70 9.66
N GLY A 115 9.48 -12.55 10.94
CA GLY A 115 10.68 -13.17 11.52
C GLY A 115 11.98 -12.36 11.37
N TRP A 116 11.95 -11.22 10.67
CA TRP A 116 13.11 -10.34 10.48
C TRP A 116 12.86 -8.93 11.01
N THR A 117 13.92 -8.27 11.47
CA THR A 117 13.90 -6.90 12.00
C THR A 117 15.21 -6.16 11.70
N GLY A 118 15.29 -4.91 12.16
CA GLY A 118 16.43 -4.01 11.96
C GLY A 118 16.34 -3.24 10.64
N PRO A 119 17.17 -2.19 10.47
CA PRO A 119 17.10 -1.30 9.30
C PRO A 119 17.38 -2.03 7.98
N THR A 120 18.19 -3.10 8.00
CA THR A 120 18.54 -3.91 6.83
C THR A 120 17.80 -5.25 6.76
N CYS A 121 16.85 -5.51 7.65
CA CYS A 121 16.12 -6.79 7.75
C CYS A 121 17.05 -8.01 7.86
N SER A 122 18.14 -7.86 8.61
CA SER A 122 19.19 -8.88 8.78
C SER A 122 19.21 -9.50 10.18
N GLN A 123 18.37 -9.02 11.09
CA GLN A 123 18.26 -9.55 12.45
C GLN A 123 17.03 -10.45 12.53
N GLN A 124 17.17 -11.65 13.10
CA GLN A 124 16.01 -12.52 13.35
C GLN A 124 15.29 -12.12 14.64
N ILE A 125 13.97 -12.22 14.62
CA ILE A 125 13.16 -12.07 15.83
C ILE A 125 13.21 -13.40 16.58
N ASN A 126 13.82 -13.41 17.76
CA ASN A 126 13.72 -14.54 18.68
C ASN A 126 12.36 -14.46 19.36
N ILE A 127 11.55 -15.51 19.20
CA ILE A 127 10.21 -15.65 19.79
C ILE A 127 10.30 -16.67 20.92
#